data_AF-A0A9E2TX09-F1
#
_entry.id   AF-A0A9E2TX09-F1
#
_cell.length_a   1.000
_cell.length_b   1.000
_cell.length_c   1.000
_cell.angle_alpha   90.00
_cell.angle_beta   90.00
_cell.angle_gamma   90.00
#
_symmetry.space_group_name_H-M   'P 1'
#
loop_
_entity.id
_entity.type
_entity.pdbx_description
1 polymer ?
#
loop_
_entity_poly.entity_id
_entity_poly.type
_entity_poly.pdbx_seq_one_letter_code
_entity_poly.pdbx_strand_id
1 'polypeptide(L)'
;MKRLIVSLIILISGCSSSRNLIESQFNYKGHFKEYQSFGFVNPKSMNVNGLNVYDNSVIQSMIYKRFTAMGYTYDADTPDILITFRYFPEGTSLVTMQQRSLNTWINSANKDDDQYLLRRVINNNGTLSVYFIDRASSNIIFQGFYKDYRKDNNSDHQIISSISQLLDKYQVTTY
;
A
#
# COMPACT_ATOMS: atom_id res chain seq x y z
N MET A 1 13.09 59.25 -20.65
CA MET A 1 11.98 59.11 -19.66
C MET A 1 10.92 58.23 -20.33
N LYS A 2 10.48 57.06 -19.89
CA LYS A 2 10.31 56.48 -18.55
C LYS A 2 10.63 54.98 -18.63
N ARG A 3 11.28 54.47 -17.58
CA ARG A 3 11.44 53.05 -17.29
C ARG A 3 10.05 52.46 -17.03
N LEU A 4 9.60 51.49 -17.83
CA LEU A 4 8.39 50.73 -17.52
C LEU A 4 8.77 49.54 -16.65
N ILE A 5 8.08 49.53 -15.51
CA ILE A 5 8.32 48.78 -14.29
C ILE A 5 8.01 47.30 -14.49
N VAL A 6 8.94 46.50 -13.97
CA VAL A 6 8.86 45.11 -13.54
C VAL A 6 7.48 44.74 -12.94
N SER A 7 6.85 43.68 -13.47
CA SER A 7 6.15 42.69 -12.64
C SER A 7 5.90 41.42 -13.46
N LEU A 8 6.94 40.59 -13.52
CA LEU A 8 6.82 39.19 -13.87
C LEU A 8 6.20 38.47 -12.67
N ILE A 9 4.89 38.26 -12.72
CA ILE A 9 4.14 37.49 -11.74
C ILE A 9 4.52 36.01 -11.93
N ILE A 10 5.52 35.58 -11.17
CA ILE A 10 5.89 34.16 -11.00
C ILE A 10 4.87 33.56 -10.03
N LEU A 11 3.72 33.12 -10.55
CA LEU A 11 2.78 32.25 -9.82
C LEU A 11 3.26 30.80 -9.92
N ILE A 12 4.31 30.47 -9.17
CA ILE A 12 4.74 29.07 -8.99
C ILE A 12 4.80 28.80 -7.50
N SER A 13 3.66 28.51 -6.86
CA SER A 13 3.62 27.96 -5.50
C SER A 13 2.23 27.43 -5.20
N GLY A 14 1.85 26.40 -5.92
CA GLY A 14 0.63 25.64 -5.68
C GLY A 14 0.85 24.16 -5.97
N CYS A 15 2.02 23.61 -5.62
CA CYS A 15 2.13 22.17 -5.47
C CYS A 15 1.32 21.84 -4.21
N SER A 16 0.00 21.77 -4.36
CA SER A 16 -0.88 21.11 -3.42
C SER A 16 -0.37 19.68 -3.37
N SER A 17 0.58 19.42 -2.48
CA SER A 17 0.97 18.09 -2.07
C SER A 17 -0.35 17.37 -1.84
N SER A 18 -0.64 16.44 -2.75
CA SER A 18 -1.83 15.62 -2.69
C SER A 18 -2.00 15.20 -1.25
N ARG A 19 -3.19 15.43 -0.68
CA ARG A 19 -3.59 14.86 0.61
C ARG A 19 -3.02 13.44 0.64
N ASN A 20 -2.15 13.13 1.60
CA ASN A 20 -1.55 11.81 1.71
C ASN A 20 -2.68 10.81 2.01
N LEU A 21 -3.36 10.34 0.97
CA LEU A 21 -4.48 9.40 1.04
C LEU A 21 -3.97 7.99 1.30
N ILE A 22 -2.68 7.75 1.11
CA ILE A 22 -2.03 6.47 1.41
C ILE A 22 -1.37 6.48 2.78
N GLU A 23 -1.69 5.47 3.57
CA GLU A 23 -0.91 5.06 4.75
C GLU A 23 -0.42 3.63 4.52
N SER A 24 0.74 3.29 5.07
CA SER A 24 1.21 1.91 5.06
C SER A 24 1.97 1.59 6.34
N GLN A 25 1.94 0.31 6.70
CA GLN A 25 2.64 -0.22 7.86
C GLN A 25 3.07 -1.65 7.59
N PHE A 26 4.10 -2.10 8.28
CA PHE A 26 4.66 -3.42 8.08
C PHE A 26 5.04 -4.08 9.41
N ASN A 27 5.20 -5.40 9.36
CA ASN A 27 5.61 -6.19 10.50
C ASN A 27 7.14 -6.27 10.57
N TYR A 28 7.76 -5.85 11.68
CA TYR A 28 9.20 -5.94 11.88
C TYR A 28 9.72 -7.40 11.88
N LYS A 29 8.83 -8.37 12.07
CA LYS A 29 9.13 -9.81 11.96
C LYS A 29 8.98 -10.36 10.54
N GLY A 30 8.67 -9.53 9.54
CA GLY A 30 8.53 -9.98 8.16
C GLY A 30 9.89 -10.30 7.52
N HIS A 31 9.95 -11.42 6.80
CA HIS A 31 11.14 -11.90 6.08
C HIS A 31 11.24 -11.30 4.67
N PHE A 32 11.14 -9.97 4.53
CA PHE A 32 10.95 -9.33 3.23
C PHE A 32 12.04 -9.58 2.19
N LYS A 33 13.27 -9.89 2.61
CA LYS A 33 14.37 -10.24 1.69
C LYS A 33 14.34 -11.69 1.21
N GLU A 34 13.54 -12.54 1.87
CA GLU A 34 13.51 -13.98 1.62
C GLU A 34 12.34 -14.38 0.72
N TYR A 35 11.30 -13.55 0.63
CA TYR A 35 10.16 -13.81 -0.23
C TYR A 35 10.53 -13.71 -1.71
N GLN A 36 10.21 -14.76 -2.47
CA GLN A 36 10.54 -14.90 -3.89
C GLN A 36 9.31 -14.97 -4.79
N SER A 37 8.19 -15.42 -4.22
CA SER A 37 6.96 -15.65 -4.96
C SER A 37 5.75 -14.97 -4.34
N PHE A 38 4.75 -14.70 -5.16
CA PHE A 38 3.49 -14.12 -4.73
C PHE A 38 2.30 -14.80 -5.41
N GLY A 39 1.17 -14.78 -4.72
CA GLY A 39 -0.11 -15.27 -5.22
C GLY A 39 -1.26 -14.48 -4.61
N PHE A 40 -2.46 -14.67 -5.15
CA PHE A 40 -3.66 -14.04 -4.60
C PHE A 40 -4.39 -15.00 -3.69
N VAL A 41 -4.92 -14.50 -2.58
CA VAL A 41 -5.79 -15.29 -1.71
C VAL A 41 -7.01 -15.71 -2.52
N ASN A 42 -7.23 -17.02 -2.66
CA ASN A 42 -8.46 -17.53 -3.23
C ASN A 42 -9.60 -17.33 -2.21
N PRO A 43 -10.67 -16.58 -2.56
CA PRO A 43 -11.79 -16.29 -1.65
C PRO A 43 -12.44 -17.52 -1.02
N LYS A 44 -12.29 -18.69 -1.66
CA LYS A 44 -12.85 -19.97 -1.20
C LYS A 44 -11.95 -20.73 -0.23
N SER A 45 -10.65 -20.41 -0.19
CA SER A 45 -9.63 -21.23 0.48
C SER A 45 -9.23 -20.73 1.86
N MET A 46 -9.51 -19.48 2.20
CA MET A 46 -8.96 -18.85 3.38
C MET A 46 -10.06 -18.13 4.17
N ASN A 47 -10.50 -18.75 5.28
CA ASN A 47 -11.20 -18.07 6.36
C ASN A 47 -10.19 -17.18 7.11
N VAL A 48 -9.61 -16.19 6.45
CA VAL A 48 -8.87 -15.14 7.16
C VAL A 48 -9.93 -14.29 7.84
N ASN A 49 -10.27 -14.58 9.10
CA ASN A 49 -10.99 -13.70 10.01
C ASN A 49 -12.24 -12.98 9.44
N GLY A 50 -13.12 -13.68 8.70
CA GLY A 50 -14.32 -13.06 8.13
C GLY A 50 -14.04 -12.00 7.05
N LEU A 51 -12.86 -12.06 6.42
CA LEU A 51 -12.49 -11.21 5.29
C LEU A 51 -13.27 -11.63 4.02
N ASN A 52 -14.48 -11.11 3.82
CA ASN A 52 -15.10 -10.92 2.50
C ASN A 52 -14.06 -10.28 1.55
N VAL A 53 -13.47 -11.12 0.68
CA VAL A 53 -12.45 -10.73 -0.31
C VAL A 53 -13.16 -9.99 -1.43
N TYR A 54 -12.74 -8.76 -1.70
CA TYR A 54 -13.20 -8.04 -2.89
C TYR A 54 -12.48 -8.65 -4.09
N ASP A 55 -13.21 -9.19 -5.07
CA ASP A 55 -12.60 -9.66 -6.32
C ASP A 55 -12.67 -8.53 -7.36
N ASN A 56 -11.51 -8.12 -7.87
CA ASN A 56 -11.36 -7.06 -8.85
C ASN A 56 -10.14 -7.35 -9.73
N SER A 57 -10.41 -7.72 -10.98
CA SER A 57 -9.41 -8.12 -11.96
C SER A 57 -8.44 -6.98 -12.33
N VAL A 58 -8.88 -5.72 -12.25
CA VAL A 58 -8.02 -4.55 -12.49
C VAL A 58 -6.97 -4.46 -11.38
N ILE A 59 -7.38 -4.57 -10.12
CA ILE A 59 -6.46 -4.54 -8.96
C ILE A 59 -5.47 -5.70 -9.05
N GLN A 60 -5.95 -6.93 -9.28
CA GLN A 60 -5.09 -8.10 -9.41
C GLN A 60 -4.10 -7.94 -10.57
N SER A 61 -4.53 -7.47 -11.74
CA SER A 61 -3.65 -7.25 -12.90
C SER A 61 -2.55 -6.22 -12.59
N MET A 62 -2.89 -5.15 -11.88
CA MET A 62 -1.91 -4.12 -11.49
C MET A 62 -0.89 -4.66 -10.50
N ILE A 63 -1.34 -5.36 -9.46
CA ILE A 63 -0.46 -5.98 -8.47
C ILE A 63 0.44 -7.00 -9.15
N TYR A 64 -0.12 -7.87 -10.00
CA TYR A 64 0.62 -8.86 -10.77
C TYR A 64 1.75 -8.21 -11.56
N LYS A 65 1.43 -7.22 -12.41
CA LYS A 65 2.43 -6.52 -13.24
C LYS A 65 3.52 -5.89 -12.39
N ARG A 66 3.16 -5.28 -11.26
CA ARG A 66 4.12 -4.59 -10.39
C ARG A 66 5.02 -5.56 -9.64
N PHE A 67 4.48 -6.65 -9.09
CA PHE A 67 5.27 -7.68 -8.40
C PHE A 67 6.22 -8.39 -9.35
N THR A 68 5.76 -8.76 -10.54
CA THR A 68 6.64 -9.32 -11.58
C THR A 68 7.74 -8.31 -11.98
N ALA A 69 7.42 -7.02 -12.11
CA ALA A 69 8.44 -6.00 -12.38
C ALA A 69 9.44 -5.80 -11.23
N MET A 70 9.09 -6.16 -10.00
CA MET A 70 10.00 -6.19 -8.85
C MET A 70 10.79 -7.51 -8.74
N GLY A 71 10.60 -8.44 -9.67
CA GLY A 71 11.33 -9.72 -9.76
C GLY A 71 10.60 -10.92 -9.16
N TYR A 72 9.45 -10.74 -8.50
CA TYR A 72 8.75 -11.87 -7.87
C TYR A 72 8.15 -12.81 -8.91
N THR A 73 8.19 -14.11 -8.62
CA THR A 73 7.52 -15.14 -9.43
C THR A 73 6.07 -15.31 -9.00
N TYR A 74 5.14 -15.40 -9.94
CA TYR A 74 3.75 -15.73 -9.60
C TYR A 74 3.61 -17.23 -9.33
N ASP A 75 3.11 -17.59 -8.16
CA ASP A 75 2.77 -18.96 -7.74
C ASP A 75 1.35 -18.95 -7.17
N ALA A 76 0.43 -19.68 -7.81
CA ALA A 76 -0.95 -19.77 -7.38
C ALA A 76 -1.18 -20.81 -6.27
N ASP A 77 -0.27 -21.76 -6.12
CA ASP A 77 -0.43 -22.93 -5.26
C ASP A 77 0.32 -22.76 -3.94
N THR A 78 1.59 -22.34 -4.00
CA THR A 78 2.48 -22.28 -2.83
C THR A 78 3.29 -20.97 -2.67
N PRO A 79 2.69 -19.78 -2.88
CA PRO A 79 3.43 -18.52 -2.85
C PRO A 79 4.04 -18.21 -1.49
N ASP A 80 5.12 -17.45 -1.44
CA ASP A 80 5.68 -16.93 -0.17
C ASP A 80 4.78 -15.84 0.40
N ILE A 81 4.27 -14.97 -0.48
CA ILE A 81 3.36 -13.87 -0.16
C ILE A 81 1.98 -14.13 -0.74
N LEU A 82 0.98 -14.21 0.13
CA LEU A 82 -0.43 -14.13 -0.24
C LEU A 82 -0.92 -12.69 -0.21
N ILE A 83 -1.54 -12.25 -1.30
CA ILE A 83 -2.07 -10.89 -1.45
C ILE A 83 -3.59 -10.91 -1.45
N THR A 84 -4.20 -10.02 -0.67
CA THR A 84 -5.64 -9.79 -0.69
C THR A 84 -5.96 -8.31 -0.53
N PHE A 85 -7.17 -7.92 -0.88
CA PHE A 85 -7.64 -6.56 -0.76
C PHE A 85 -9.11 -6.50 -0.38
N ARG A 86 -9.48 -5.40 0.29
CA ARG A 86 -10.82 -5.19 0.83
C ARG A 86 -11.22 -3.73 0.77
N TYR A 87 -12.47 -3.48 0.45
CA TYR A 87 -13.09 -2.17 0.56
C TYR A 87 -13.99 -2.11 1.80
N PHE A 88 -13.81 -1.05 2.60
CA PHE A 88 -14.64 -0.72 3.76
C PHE A 88 -15.43 0.57 3.45
N PRO A 89 -16.73 0.50 3.14
CA PRO A 89 -17.51 1.65 2.67
C PRO A 89 -17.93 2.63 3.78
N GLU A 90 -18.19 2.14 5.00
CA GLU A 90 -18.80 2.94 6.08
C GLU A 90 -17.87 3.97 6.72
N GLY A 91 -16.63 4.07 6.24
CA GLY A 91 -15.59 4.84 6.92
C GLY A 91 -15.13 4.17 8.22
N THR A 92 -13.85 4.31 8.54
CA THR A 92 -13.27 3.72 9.75
C THR A 92 -12.22 4.62 10.35
N SER A 93 -11.90 4.39 11.62
CA SER A 93 -10.70 4.95 12.25
C SER A 93 -9.51 4.05 11.97
N LEU A 94 -8.55 4.54 11.19
CA LEU A 94 -7.29 3.84 10.91
C LEU A 94 -6.25 4.23 11.96
N VAL A 95 -5.75 3.25 12.70
CA VAL A 95 -4.61 3.43 13.59
C VAL A 95 -3.35 3.27 12.76
N THR A 96 -2.51 4.30 12.70
CA THR A 96 -1.24 4.25 11.95
C THR A 96 -0.04 4.22 12.88
N MET A 97 1.00 3.53 12.45
CA MET A 97 2.23 3.35 13.22
C MET A 97 3.31 4.35 12.77
N GLN A 98 4.16 4.76 13.71
CA GLN A 98 5.36 5.52 13.45
C GLN A 98 6.45 4.54 13.00
N GLN A 99 6.53 4.34 11.69
CA GLN A 99 7.57 3.51 11.08
C GLN A 99 8.34 4.34 10.04
N ARG A 100 9.64 4.08 9.94
CA ARG A 100 10.46 4.50 8.79
C ARG A 100 9.98 3.78 7.52
N SER A 101 10.40 4.22 6.33
CA SER A 101 9.99 3.51 5.11
C SER A 101 10.48 2.05 5.14
N LEU A 102 9.72 1.14 4.52
CA LEU A 102 10.08 -0.29 4.47
C LEU A 102 11.48 -0.49 3.88
N ASN A 103 11.79 0.18 2.76
CA ASN A 103 13.10 0.09 2.13
C ASN A 103 14.23 0.60 3.03
N THR A 104 14.01 1.70 3.75
CA THR A 104 14.97 2.20 4.75
C THR A 104 15.19 1.19 5.86
N TRP A 105 14.12 0.55 6.35
CA TRP A 105 14.20 -0.44 7.42
C TRP A 105 14.92 -1.72 6.98
N ILE A 106 14.55 -2.29 5.83
CA ILE A 106 15.14 -3.51 5.26
C ILE A 106 16.67 -3.38 5.13
N ASN A 107 17.14 -2.19 4.75
CA ASN A 107 18.55 -1.89 4.51
C ASN A 107 19.29 -1.32 5.72
N SER A 108 18.60 -1.12 6.85
CA SER A 108 19.25 -0.61 8.06
C SER A 108 20.05 -1.70 8.78
N ALA A 109 21.23 -1.31 9.29
CA ALA A 109 22.08 -2.18 10.10
C ALA A 109 21.59 -2.28 11.56
N ASN A 110 21.00 -1.22 12.11
CA ASN A 110 20.41 -1.21 13.46
C ASN A 110 18.88 -1.30 13.36
N LYS A 111 18.34 -2.39 13.91
CA LYS A 111 16.90 -2.69 14.05
C LYS A 111 16.49 -2.91 15.51
N ASP A 112 17.42 -2.85 16.45
CA ASP A 112 17.20 -3.24 17.86
C ASP A 112 16.28 -2.24 18.59
N ASP A 113 16.26 -0.98 18.14
CA ASP A 113 15.44 0.09 18.69
C ASP A 113 14.05 0.23 18.00
N ASP A 114 13.71 -0.64 17.03
CA ASP A 114 12.44 -0.54 16.31
C ASP A 114 11.27 -1.01 17.20
N GLN A 115 10.37 -0.07 17.51
CA GLN A 115 9.19 -0.32 18.34
C GLN A 115 7.91 0.09 17.60
N TYR A 116 6.82 -0.61 17.92
CA TYR A 116 5.49 -0.24 17.45
C TYR A 116 4.95 0.96 18.23
N LEU A 117 5.28 2.16 17.77
CA LEU A 117 4.76 3.39 18.34
C LEU A 117 3.57 3.89 17.52
N LEU A 118 2.46 4.21 18.18
CA LEU A 118 1.31 4.81 17.53
C LEU A 118 1.69 6.20 17.00
N ARG A 119 1.44 6.47 15.72
CA ARG A 119 1.60 7.80 15.13
C ARG A 119 0.34 8.64 15.29
N ARG A 120 -0.80 8.12 14.81
CA ARG A 120 -2.10 8.81 14.88
C ARG A 120 -3.27 7.86 14.59
N VAL A 121 -4.47 8.33 14.91
CA VAL A 121 -5.74 7.73 14.47
C VAL A 121 -6.35 8.64 13.40
N ILE A 122 -6.76 8.07 12.26
CA ILE A 122 -7.28 8.80 11.11
C ILE A 122 -8.69 8.34 10.80
N ASN A 123 -9.66 9.25 10.90
CA ASN A 123 -11.01 9.01 10.40
C ASN A 123 -11.04 9.21 8.88
N ASN A 124 -11.74 8.33 8.18
CA ASN A 124 -11.97 8.41 6.74
C ASN A 124 -13.39 7.96 6.40
N ASN A 125 -13.85 8.30 5.20
CA ASN A 125 -15.21 8.00 4.71
C ASN A 125 -15.24 6.80 3.75
N GLY A 126 -14.26 5.91 3.88
CA GLY A 126 -14.11 4.72 3.04
C GLY A 126 -12.64 4.33 2.92
N THR A 127 -12.33 3.04 3.01
CA THR A 127 -10.94 2.57 2.90
C THR A 127 -10.82 1.44 1.90
N LEU A 128 -9.91 1.56 0.94
CA LEU A 128 -9.40 0.43 0.18
C LEU A 128 -8.10 -0.04 0.83
N SER A 129 -8.08 -1.27 1.32
CA SER A 129 -6.92 -1.88 1.97
C SER A 129 -6.34 -2.98 1.11
N VAL A 130 -5.01 -3.06 1.07
CA VAL A 130 -4.26 -4.19 0.49
C VAL A 130 -3.39 -4.80 1.59
N TYR A 131 -3.44 -6.11 1.69
CA TYR A 131 -2.74 -6.90 2.71
C TYR A 131 -1.80 -7.88 2.03
N PHE A 132 -0.55 -7.92 2.49
CA PHE A 132 0.40 -8.97 2.17
C PHE A 132 0.57 -9.85 3.39
N ILE A 133 0.45 -11.15 3.18
CA ILE A 133 0.39 -12.18 4.21
C ILE A 133 1.53 -13.15 3.93
N ASP A 134 2.37 -13.40 4.93
CA ASP A 134 3.32 -14.51 4.89
C ASP A 134 2.52 -15.82 4.90
N ARG A 135 2.62 -16.61 3.82
CA ARG A 135 1.85 -17.85 3.69
C ARG A 135 2.17 -18.85 4.80
N ALA A 136 3.45 -18.98 5.18
CA ALA A 136 3.88 -19.99 6.15
C ALA A 136 3.35 -19.70 7.54
N SER A 137 3.38 -18.42 7.96
CA SER A 137 2.94 -18.02 9.30
C SER A 137 1.51 -17.48 9.36
N SER A 138 0.86 -17.26 8.22
CA SER A 138 -0.44 -16.57 8.09
C SER A 138 -0.48 -15.17 8.71
N ASN A 139 0.67 -14.57 8.98
CA ASN A 139 0.75 -13.23 9.54
C ASN A 139 0.68 -12.18 8.44
N ILE A 140 -0.06 -11.10 8.71
CA ILE A 140 0.00 -9.90 7.87
C ILE A 140 1.39 -9.26 8.06
N ILE A 141 2.15 -9.19 6.97
CA ILE A 141 3.50 -8.63 6.95
C ILE A 141 3.51 -7.20 6.44
N PHE A 142 2.58 -6.83 5.56
CA PHE A 142 2.45 -5.46 5.06
C PHE A 142 0.99 -5.10 4.86
N GLN A 143 0.65 -3.84 5.15
CA GLN A 143 -0.68 -3.28 5.01
C GLN A 143 -0.56 -1.92 4.36
N GLY A 144 -1.33 -1.69 3.31
CA GLY A 144 -1.54 -0.38 2.73
C GLY A 144 -3.00 0.01 2.79
N PHE A 145 -3.26 1.28 3.07
CA PHE A 145 -4.59 1.85 3.20
C PHE A 145 -4.70 3.07 2.28
N TYR A 146 -5.63 3.06 1.34
CA TYR A 146 -6.08 4.26 0.65
C TYR A 146 -7.36 4.78 1.30
N LYS A 147 -7.26 5.97 1.88
CA LYS A 147 -8.31 6.67 2.61
C LYS A 147 -9.26 7.38 1.65
N ASP A 148 -10.49 7.53 2.11
CA ASP A 148 -11.59 8.19 1.40
C ASP A 148 -11.86 7.56 0.02
N TYR A 149 -11.60 6.26 -0.12
CA TYR A 149 -11.98 5.53 -1.33
C TYR A 149 -13.51 5.48 -1.43
N ARG A 150 -14.05 5.90 -2.57
CA ARG A 150 -15.48 5.82 -2.86
C ARG A 150 -15.68 5.03 -4.14
N LYS A 151 -16.47 3.96 -4.05
CA LYS A 151 -16.88 3.19 -5.23
C LYS A 151 -18.00 3.95 -5.96
N ASP A 152 -17.65 4.67 -7.02
CA ASP A 152 -18.58 5.37 -7.92
C ASP A 152 -18.29 5.01 -9.39
N ASN A 153 -18.99 5.64 -10.35
CA ASN A 153 -18.82 5.37 -11.79
C ASN A 153 -17.43 5.75 -12.34
N ASN A 154 -16.62 6.50 -11.59
CA ASN A 154 -15.24 6.87 -11.93
C ASN A 154 -14.21 6.10 -11.09
N SER A 155 -14.61 4.96 -10.50
CA SER A 155 -13.77 4.20 -9.56
C SER A 155 -12.46 3.71 -10.16
N ASP A 156 -12.37 3.50 -11.48
CA ASP A 156 -11.20 2.88 -12.11
C ASP A 156 -9.95 3.76 -12.02
N HIS A 157 -10.08 5.07 -12.26
CA HIS A 157 -8.98 6.00 -12.08
C HIS A 157 -8.53 6.09 -10.61
N GLN A 158 -9.49 6.08 -9.68
CA GLN A 158 -9.18 6.07 -8.25
C GLN A 158 -8.47 4.77 -7.87
N ILE A 159 -8.94 3.62 -8.33
CA ILE A 159 -8.31 2.30 -8.12
C ILE A 159 -6.87 2.33 -8.63
N ILE A 160 -6.67 2.74 -9.88
CA ILE A 160 -5.35 2.74 -10.51
C ILE A 160 -4.38 3.62 -9.71
N SER A 161 -4.79 4.84 -9.38
CA SER A 161 -3.97 5.75 -8.59
C SER A 161 -3.68 5.20 -7.19
N SER A 162 -4.69 4.64 -6.52
CA SER A 162 -4.59 4.09 -5.17
C SER A 162 -3.64 2.91 -5.10
N ILE A 163 -3.81 1.92 -5.98
CA ILE A 163 -2.98 0.71 -6.01
C ILE A 163 -1.55 1.07 -6.39
N SER A 164 -1.35 1.96 -7.36
CA SER A 164 0.00 2.41 -7.74
C SER A 164 0.73 3.05 -6.56
N GLN A 165 0.12 4.03 -5.89
CA GLN A 165 0.73 4.71 -4.75
C GLN A 165 0.94 3.79 -3.55
N LEU A 166 0.06 2.80 -3.35
CA LEU A 166 0.22 1.78 -2.30
C LEU A 166 1.43 0.90 -2.59
N LEU A 167 1.57 0.44 -3.82
CA LEU A 167 2.70 -0.40 -4.23
C LEU A 167 4.02 0.37 -4.26
N ASP A 168 4.00 1.69 -4.42
CA ASP A 168 5.17 2.53 -4.22
C ASP A 168 5.68 2.54 -2.76
N LYS A 169 4.86 2.13 -1.79
CA LYS A 169 5.31 1.93 -0.39
C LYS A 169 5.97 0.57 -0.16
N TYR A 170 5.81 -0.37 -1.09
CA TYR A 170 6.39 -1.71 -1.05
C TYR A 170 7.34 -1.90 -2.23
N GLN A 171 8.51 -1.27 -2.17
CA GLN A 171 9.55 -1.38 -3.21
C GLN A 171 10.65 -2.33 -2.75
N VAL A 172 10.29 -3.60 -2.55
CA VAL A 172 11.24 -4.65 -2.19
C VAL A 172 11.48 -5.51 -3.42
N THR A 173 12.66 -5.40 -4.03
CA THR A 173 13.02 -6.16 -5.22
C THR A 173 13.68 -7.48 -4.85
N THR A 174 13.43 -8.53 -5.63
CA THR A 174 14.19 -9.77 -5.57
C THR A 174 15.14 -9.88 -6.76
N TYR A 175 16.35 -10.38 -6.52
CA TYR A 175 17.44 -10.58 -7.48
C TYR A 175 18.12 -11.91 -7.23
#